data_AF-A0A7Z9BLN8-F1
#
_entry.id   AF-A0A7Z9BLN8-F1
#
_cell.length_a   1.000
_cell.length_b   1.000
_cell.length_c   1.000
_cell.angle_alpha   90.00
_cell.angle_beta   90.00
_cell.angle_gamma   90.00
#
_symmetry.space_group_name_H-M   'P 1'
#
loop_
_entity.id
_entity.type
_entity.pdbx_description
1 polymer ?
#
loop_
_entity_poly.entity_id
_entity_poly.type
_entity_poly.pdbx_seq_one_letter_code
_entity_poly.pdbx_strand_id
1 'polypeptide(L)'
;MTYTLLSQTQRQRVSDGVVTSLLSGCESSPRQLVLIWPQLGDFDSLEYAWWLKREAKQLQAQGIAIRAVGIGDRTSGQRFCDYTGFPPDCLFVDPTADLHQTLNLYPGLSLKLPGLSPGVNAYLNLMLMCAGIGSPGTLAEVFRGYRGDKKAPQLIGDEEIVQAPPLPPLKGSLFKLAGGRGFQRPFELATLRLRNMGEVLSHWKSYVPDSAYLTQRGATFLFNSQGELLYEHRDRAILGFAAEMSNPLSFLTDFVNNKKK
;
A
#
# COMPACT_ATOMS: atom_id res chain seq x y z
N MET A 1 -22.07 -1.24 -8.85
CA MET A 1 -21.31 -2.09 -9.79
C MET A 1 -20.01 -2.59 -9.18
N THR A 2 -19.14 -1.70 -8.66
CA THR A 2 -17.86 -2.10 -8.02
C THR A 2 -18.01 -3.07 -6.85
N TYR A 3 -18.97 -2.83 -5.94
CA TYR A 3 -19.22 -3.76 -4.83
C TYR A 3 -19.56 -5.17 -5.30
N THR A 4 -20.51 -5.30 -6.25
CA THR A 4 -20.91 -6.59 -6.83
C THR A 4 -19.73 -7.30 -7.48
N LEU A 5 -18.89 -6.57 -8.22
CA LEU A 5 -17.68 -7.13 -8.80
C LEU A 5 -16.74 -7.68 -7.71
N LEU A 6 -16.45 -6.88 -6.68
CA LEU A 6 -15.55 -7.27 -5.59
C LEU A 6 -16.11 -8.41 -4.73
N SER A 7 -17.42 -8.44 -4.47
CA SER A 7 -18.06 -9.51 -3.69
C SER A 7 -18.10 -10.84 -4.43
N GLN A 8 -18.16 -10.82 -5.76
CA GLN A 8 -18.12 -12.02 -6.61
C GLN A 8 -16.70 -12.42 -7.00
N THR A 9 -15.73 -11.50 -6.87
CA THR A 9 -14.33 -11.79 -7.18
C THR A 9 -13.79 -12.84 -6.22
N GLN A 10 -13.24 -13.91 -6.78
CA GLN A 10 -12.52 -14.93 -6.03
C GLN A 10 -11.03 -14.80 -6.28
N ARG A 11 -10.23 -14.91 -5.22
CA ARG A 11 -8.76 -14.94 -5.28
C ARG A 11 -8.21 -15.91 -4.27
N GLN A 12 -6.95 -16.30 -4.47
CA GLN A 12 -6.24 -17.14 -3.51
C GLN A 12 -5.91 -16.32 -2.26
N ARG A 13 -6.40 -16.77 -1.11
CA ARG A 13 -6.06 -16.20 0.19
C ARG A 13 -4.67 -16.65 0.63
N VAL A 14 -3.90 -15.75 1.24
CA VAL A 14 -2.51 -16.03 1.62
C VAL A 14 -2.43 -17.05 2.75
N SER A 15 -3.25 -16.92 3.80
CA SER A 15 -3.17 -17.76 5.01
C SER A 15 -3.20 -19.26 4.73
N ASP A 16 -4.14 -19.74 3.91
CA ASP A 16 -4.40 -21.16 3.69
C ASP A 16 -4.33 -21.58 2.21
N GLY A 17 -4.17 -20.63 1.28
CA GLY A 17 -4.10 -20.91 -0.15
C GLY A 17 -5.46 -21.24 -0.78
N VAL A 18 -6.57 -21.13 -0.02
CA VAL A 18 -7.92 -21.37 -0.51
C VAL A 18 -8.34 -20.24 -1.45
N VAL A 19 -8.92 -20.60 -2.59
CA VAL A 19 -9.58 -19.63 -3.48
C VAL A 19 -10.99 -19.39 -2.96
N THR A 20 -11.28 -18.16 -2.54
CA THR A 20 -12.59 -17.77 -2.00
C THR A 20 -12.94 -16.33 -2.38
N SER A 21 -14.20 -15.95 -2.17
CA SER A 21 -14.65 -14.57 -2.36
C SER A 21 -13.86 -13.61 -1.46
N LEU A 22 -13.46 -12.46 -2.02
CA LEU A 22 -12.75 -11.41 -1.28
C LEU A 22 -13.51 -10.97 -0.03
N LEU A 23 -14.84 -10.89 -0.11
CA LEU A 23 -15.70 -10.37 0.96
C LEU A 23 -16.32 -11.46 1.84
N SER A 24 -15.89 -12.71 1.67
CA SER A 24 -16.31 -13.81 2.55
C SER A 24 -15.95 -13.51 4.01
N GLY A 25 -16.93 -13.62 4.90
CA GLY A 25 -16.78 -13.38 6.33
C GLY A 25 -16.78 -11.89 6.72
N CYS A 26 -17.11 -10.98 5.80
CA CYS A 26 -17.23 -9.54 6.04
C CYS A 26 -18.69 -9.08 6.14
N GLU A 27 -19.67 -9.97 5.98
CA GLU A 27 -21.08 -9.64 5.73
C GLU A 27 -21.73 -8.95 6.94
N SER A 28 -21.30 -9.30 8.15
CA SER A 28 -21.81 -8.70 9.40
C SER A 28 -21.10 -7.39 9.78
N SER A 29 -20.01 -7.03 9.10
CA SER A 29 -19.26 -5.83 9.44
C SER A 29 -20.02 -4.57 9.00
N PRO A 30 -20.12 -3.54 9.86
CA PRO A 30 -20.77 -2.28 9.49
C PRO A 30 -20.10 -1.60 8.30
N ARG A 31 -18.80 -1.86 8.11
CA ARG A 31 -18.00 -1.35 6.99
C ARG A 31 -16.97 -2.34 6.53
N GLN A 32 -16.69 -2.29 5.23
CA GLN A 32 -15.74 -3.15 4.55
C GLN A 32 -14.75 -2.26 3.79
N LEU A 33 -13.49 -2.26 4.22
CA LEU A 33 -12.38 -1.59 3.56
C LEU A 33 -11.68 -2.59 2.64
N VAL A 34 -11.76 -2.35 1.33
CA VAL A 34 -11.14 -3.17 0.30
C VAL A 34 -9.99 -2.40 -0.36
N LEU A 35 -8.80 -2.96 -0.30
CA LEU A 35 -7.56 -2.40 -0.80
C LEU A 35 -7.10 -3.22 -2.00
N ILE A 36 -6.98 -2.58 -3.15
CA ILE A 36 -6.43 -3.18 -4.36
C ILE A 36 -5.01 -2.64 -4.49
N TRP A 37 -4.03 -3.35 -3.95
CA TRP A 37 -2.64 -2.93 -3.95
C TRP A 37 -1.96 -3.26 -5.27
N PRO A 38 -0.96 -2.46 -5.70
CA PRO A 38 -0.10 -2.81 -6.82
C PRO A 38 0.78 -4.04 -6.46
N GLN A 39 1.96 -4.17 -7.06
CA GLN A 39 2.93 -5.20 -6.66
C GLN A 39 3.10 -5.20 -5.13
N LEU A 40 3.12 -6.37 -4.50
CA LEU A 40 3.33 -6.43 -3.04
C LEU A 40 4.71 -5.89 -2.61
N GLY A 41 5.70 -5.94 -3.50
CA GLY A 41 7.00 -5.29 -3.32
C GLY A 41 7.04 -3.80 -3.65
N ASP A 42 5.92 -3.17 -3.99
CA ASP A 42 5.88 -1.75 -4.34
C ASP A 42 5.91 -0.85 -3.08
N PHE A 43 6.37 0.40 -3.26
CA PHE A 43 6.37 1.41 -2.21
C PHE A 43 4.98 1.61 -1.59
N ASP A 44 3.94 1.64 -2.43
CA ASP A 44 2.58 1.94 -2.02
C ASP A 44 2.05 0.86 -1.08
N SER A 45 2.18 -0.40 -1.48
CA SER A 45 1.72 -1.57 -0.71
C SER A 45 2.36 -1.62 0.67
N LEU A 46 3.68 -1.43 0.76
CA LEU A 46 4.43 -1.52 2.00
C LEU A 46 4.14 -0.36 2.96
N GLU A 47 4.02 0.86 2.42
CA GLU A 47 3.70 2.04 3.24
C GLU A 47 2.24 2.00 3.72
N TYR A 48 1.30 1.56 2.88
CA TYR A 48 -0.10 1.41 3.25
C TYR A 48 -0.27 0.34 4.35
N ALA A 49 0.38 -0.83 4.21
CA ALA A 49 0.33 -1.86 5.25
C ALA A 49 0.90 -1.37 6.60
N TRP A 50 1.92 -0.52 6.57
CA TRP A 50 2.45 0.12 7.78
C TRP A 50 1.39 1.00 8.46
N TRP A 51 0.65 1.82 7.69
CA TRP A 51 -0.44 2.66 8.22
C TRP A 51 -1.58 1.82 8.80
N LEU A 52 -1.98 0.74 8.14
CA LEU A 52 -3.03 -0.16 8.64
C LEU A 52 -2.62 -0.84 9.94
N LYS A 53 -1.36 -1.29 10.04
CA LYS A 53 -0.82 -1.88 11.27
C LYS A 53 -0.82 -0.88 12.42
N ARG A 54 -0.41 0.36 12.16
CA ARG A 54 -0.40 1.44 13.14
C ARG A 54 -1.80 1.71 13.69
N GLU A 55 -2.83 1.68 12.86
CA GLU A 55 -4.22 1.97 13.25
C GLU A 55 -5.06 0.72 13.57
N ALA A 56 -4.47 -0.47 13.56
CA ALA A 56 -5.21 -1.74 13.65
C ALA A 56 -6.18 -1.81 14.84
N LYS A 57 -5.78 -1.34 16.03
CA LYS A 57 -6.66 -1.32 17.21
C LYS A 57 -7.89 -0.42 17.02
N GLN A 58 -7.70 0.74 16.39
CA GLN A 58 -8.79 1.68 16.11
C GLN A 58 -9.74 1.11 15.05
N LEU A 59 -9.20 0.52 13.98
CA LEU A 59 -9.97 -0.13 12.91
C LEU A 59 -10.82 -1.28 13.47
N GLN A 60 -10.23 -2.10 14.34
CA GLN A 60 -10.94 -3.19 15.03
C GLN A 60 -12.06 -2.67 15.94
N ALA A 61 -11.79 -1.64 16.75
CA ALA A 61 -12.79 -1.04 17.63
C ALA A 61 -13.98 -0.42 16.85
N GLN A 62 -13.76 -0.02 15.59
CA GLN A 62 -14.78 0.49 14.70
C GLN A 62 -15.53 -0.60 13.93
N GLY A 63 -15.13 -1.86 14.06
CA GLY A 63 -15.74 -2.99 13.36
C GLY A 63 -15.50 -2.98 11.84
N ILE A 64 -14.45 -2.32 11.37
CA ILE A 64 -14.11 -2.27 9.94
C ILE A 64 -13.48 -3.61 9.54
N ALA A 65 -14.12 -4.35 8.65
CA ALA A 65 -13.49 -5.51 8.00
C ALA A 65 -12.51 -5.02 6.94
N ILE A 66 -11.29 -5.54 6.95
CA ILE A 66 -10.23 -5.17 5.99
C ILE A 66 -9.97 -6.35 5.06
N ARG A 67 -9.87 -6.07 3.76
CA ARG A 67 -9.47 -7.03 2.73
C ARG A 67 -8.49 -6.35 1.78
N ALA A 68 -7.39 -7.03 1.47
CA ALA A 68 -6.41 -6.55 0.50
C ALA A 68 -6.21 -7.57 -0.61
N VAL A 69 -6.03 -7.10 -1.84
CA VAL A 69 -5.59 -7.90 -2.98
C VAL A 69 -4.33 -7.26 -3.53
N GLY A 70 -3.22 -7.99 -3.57
CA GLY A 70 -1.96 -7.50 -4.13
C GLY A 70 -1.53 -8.26 -5.37
N ILE A 71 -0.74 -7.63 -6.24
CA ILE A 71 -0.16 -8.30 -7.41
C ILE A 71 1.05 -9.12 -6.94
N GLY A 72 1.00 -10.42 -7.22
CA GLY A 72 1.98 -11.39 -6.78
C GLY A 72 1.38 -12.79 -6.65
N ASP A 73 2.17 -13.74 -6.16
CA ASP A 73 1.71 -15.10 -5.83
C ASP A 73 1.64 -15.31 -4.31
N ARG A 74 1.22 -16.50 -3.86
CA ARG A 74 1.13 -16.80 -2.43
C ARG A 74 2.48 -16.68 -1.70
N THR A 75 3.60 -16.95 -2.38
CA THR A 75 4.95 -16.79 -1.82
C THR A 75 5.23 -15.32 -1.51
N SER A 76 4.92 -14.43 -2.46
CA SER A 76 5.01 -12.99 -2.30
C SER A 76 4.11 -12.49 -1.17
N GLY A 77 2.89 -13.03 -1.08
CA GLY A 77 1.91 -12.72 -0.04
C GLY A 77 2.39 -13.12 1.35
N GLN A 78 2.91 -14.34 1.50
CA GLN A 78 3.43 -14.82 2.78
C GLN A 78 4.58 -13.94 3.25
N ARG A 79 5.54 -13.66 2.36
CA ARG A 79 6.67 -12.80 2.69
C ARG A 79 6.25 -11.38 3.05
N PHE A 80 5.30 -10.82 2.31
CA PHE A 80 4.73 -9.51 2.60
C PHE A 80 4.09 -9.48 3.99
N CYS A 81 3.28 -10.48 4.34
CA CYS A 81 2.68 -10.62 5.65
C CYS A 81 3.73 -10.76 6.76
N ASP A 82 4.76 -11.60 6.56
CA ASP A 82 5.83 -11.82 7.54
C ASP A 82 6.61 -10.52 7.82
N TYR A 83 6.93 -9.76 6.78
CA TYR A 83 7.69 -8.51 6.90
C TYR A 83 6.86 -7.35 7.47
N THR A 84 5.64 -7.15 6.95
CA THR A 84 4.80 -6.01 7.36
C THR A 84 4.04 -6.28 8.66
N GLY A 85 3.73 -7.54 8.94
CA GLY A 85 2.77 -7.96 9.96
C GLY A 85 1.30 -7.82 9.54
N PHE A 86 1.02 -7.64 8.24
CA PHE A 86 -0.35 -7.61 7.72
C PHE A 86 -1.01 -9.00 7.86
N PRO A 87 -2.26 -9.12 8.32
CA PRO A 87 -2.91 -10.41 8.58
C PRO A 87 -3.09 -11.23 7.28
N PRO A 88 -2.52 -12.45 7.19
CA PRO A 88 -2.53 -13.25 5.96
C PRO A 88 -3.92 -13.79 5.59
N ASP A 89 -4.86 -13.83 6.53
CA ASP A 89 -6.26 -14.17 6.31
C ASP A 89 -7.07 -13.03 5.66
N CYS A 90 -6.54 -11.80 5.71
CA CYS A 90 -7.10 -10.63 5.05
C CYS A 90 -6.41 -10.29 3.72
N LEU A 91 -5.33 -10.99 3.36
CA LEU A 91 -4.60 -10.78 2.11
C LEU A 91 -4.93 -11.85 1.07
N PHE A 92 -5.19 -11.38 -0.14
CA PHE A 92 -5.40 -12.17 -1.33
C PHE A 92 -4.39 -11.77 -2.41
N VAL A 93 -4.14 -12.66 -3.36
CA VAL A 93 -3.16 -12.44 -4.43
C VAL A 93 -3.80 -12.53 -5.80
N ASP A 94 -3.36 -11.65 -6.71
CA ASP A 94 -3.80 -11.55 -8.11
C ASP A 94 -2.57 -11.54 -9.04
N PRO A 95 -2.03 -12.72 -9.41
CA PRO A 95 -0.75 -12.82 -10.11
C PRO A 95 -0.69 -12.09 -11.47
N THR A 96 -1.84 -11.93 -12.11
CA THR A 96 -2.00 -11.39 -13.48
C THR A 96 -2.53 -9.96 -13.51
N ALA A 97 -2.78 -9.35 -12.34
CA ALA A 97 -3.44 -8.05 -12.22
C ALA A 97 -4.80 -7.97 -12.95
N ASP A 98 -5.50 -9.11 -13.12
CA ASP A 98 -6.78 -9.17 -13.81
C ASP A 98 -7.85 -8.34 -13.10
N LEU A 99 -7.81 -8.28 -11.77
CA LEU A 99 -8.72 -7.46 -10.98
C LEU A 99 -8.46 -5.97 -11.24
N HIS A 100 -7.19 -5.56 -11.30
CA HIS A 100 -6.81 -4.18 -11.61
C HIS A 100 -7.31 -3.76 -12.99
N GLN A 101 -7.16 -4.62 -13.99
CA GLN A 101 -7.66 -4.39 -15.34
C GLN A 101 -9.18 -4.32 -15.39
N THR A 102 -9.87 -5.25 -14.72
CA THR A 102 -11.35 -5.29 -14.66
C THR A 102 -11.91 -4.06 -13.97
N LEU A 103 -11.22 -3.56 -12.96
CA LEU A 103 -11.56 -2.31 -12.29
C LEU A 103 -11.15 -1.06 -13.08
N ASN A 104 -10.44 -1.19 -14.21
CA ASN A 104 -9.88 -0.08 -14.98
C ASN A 104 -8.98 0.84 -14.12
N LEU A 105 -8.09 0.23 -13.33
CA LEU A 105 -7.08 0.94 -12.55
C LEU A 105 -5.93 1.40 -13.44
N TYR A 106 -5.22 2.45 -13.02
CA TYR A 106 -4.17 3.06 -13.82
C TYR A 106 -3.03 2.06 -14.08
N PRO A 107 -2.74 1.67 -15.34
CA PRO A 107 -1.71 0.67 -15.65
C PRO A 107 -0.28 1.20 -15.47
N GLY A 108 -0.11 2.50 -15.20
CA GLY A 108 1.19 3.14 -15.15
C GLY A 108 1.78 3.43 -16.53
N LEU A 109 3.07 3.75 -16.55
CA LEU A 109 3.82 4.01 -17.77
C LEU A 109 4.15 2.69 -18.49
N SER A 110 3.89 2.62 -19.79
CA SER A 110 4.09 1.40 -20.58
C SER A 110 4.86 1.67 -21.89
N LEU A 111 5.98 2.41 -21.81
CA LEU A 111 6.81 2.64 -22.99
C LEU A 111 7.46 1.32 -23.43
N LYS A 112 7.40 1.05 -24.73
CA LYS A 112 8.03 -0.12 -25.36
C LYS A 112 9.24 0.36 -26.15
N LEU A 113 10.43 0.25 -25.58
CA LEU A 113 11.65 0.53 -26.32
C LEU A 113 12.04 -0.71 -27.14
N PRO A 114 12.18 -0.57 -28.48
CA PRO A 114 12.57 -1.68 -29.33
C PRO A 114 13.97 -2.18 -28.95
N GLY A 115 14.17 -3.50 -28.96
CA GLY A 115 15.45 -4.15 -28.63
C GLY A 115 15.65 -4.47 -27.14
N LEU A 116 14.78 -4.04 -26.23
CA LEU A 116 14.83 -4.41 -24.80
C LEU A 116 13.84 -5.54 -24.49
N SER A 117 14.20 -6.40 -23.53
CA SER A 117 13.29 -7.44 -23.03
C SER A 117 12.09 -6.83 -22.29
N PRO A 118 10.94 -7.53 -22.18
CA PRO A 118 9.78 -7.03 -21.46
C PRO A 118 10.06 -6.62 -20.01
N GLY A 119 10.85 -7.41 -19.28
CA GLY A 119 11.20 -7.10 -17.88
C GLY A 119 12.10 -5.87 -17.75
N VAL A 120 13.04 -5.66 -18.68
CA VAL A 120 13.88 -4.45 -18.69
C VAL A 120 13.04 -3.21 -19.02
N ASN A 121 12.12 -3.31 -19.98
CA ASN A 121 11.17 -2.23 -20.27
C ASN A 121 10.31 -1.88 -19.06
N ALA A 122 9.76 -2.88 -18.35
CA ALA A 122 8.95 -2.65 -17.17
C ALA A 122 9.73 -1.98 -16.03
N TYR A 123 10.97 -2.42 -15.78
CA TYR A 123 11.86 -1.79 -14.81
C TYR A 123 12.20 -0.34 -15.19
N LEU A 124 12.51 -0.09 -16.47
CA LEU A 124 12.77 1.28 -16.95
C LEU A 124 11.54 2.17 -16.77
N ASN A 125 10.35 1.69 -17.12
CA ASN A 125 9.12 2.44 -16.90
C ASN A 125 8.89 2.77 -15.42
N LEU A 126 9.14 1.81 -14.52
CA LEU A 126 9.09 2.06 -13.07
C LEU A 126 10.09 3.15 -12.66
N MET A 127 11.35 3.10 -13.14
CA MET A 127 12.35 4.13 -12.84
C MET A 127 11.94 5.52 -13.33
N LEU A 128 11.35 5.60 -14.53
CA LEU A 128 10.83 6.86 -15.07
C LEU A 128 9.66 7.39 -14.22
N MET A 129 8.77 6.51 -13.76
CA MET A 129 7.70 6.88 -12.83
C MET A 129 8.24 7.35 -11.47
N CYS A 130 9.27 6.69 -10.92
CA CYS A 130 9.97 7.17 -9.72
C CYS A 130 10.58 8.56 -9.93
N ALA A 131 11.00 8.88 -11.16
CA ALA A 131 11.46 10.22 -11.56
C ALA A 131 10.31 11.19 -11.90
N GLY A 132 9.05 10.79 -11.75
CA GLY A 132 7.84 11.60 -11.94
C GLY A 132 7.19 11.51 -13.33
N ILE A 133 7.76 10.77 -14.29
CA ILE A 133 7.20 10.63 -15.64
C ILE A 133 6.05 9.62 -15.62
N GLY A 134 4.85 10.05 -16.03
CA GLY A 134 3.66 9.20 -15.92
C GLY A 134 3.23 8.94 -14.47
N SER A 135 3.69 9.77 -13.53
CA SER A 135 3.45 9.57 -12.10
C SER A 135 3.30 10.92 -11.38
N PRO A 136 2.18 11.63 -11.61
CA PRO A 136 1.97 12.98 -11.08
C PRO A 136 2.02 13.01 -9.55
N GLY A 137 2.81 13.94 -8.98
CA GLY A 137 2.93 14.11 -7.53
C GLY A 137 4.01 13.25 -6.86
N THR A 138 4.55 12.22 -7.53
CA THR A 138 5.57 11.32 -6.94
C THR A 138 6.78 12.07 -6.41
N LEU A 139 7.34 13.02 -7.18
CA LEU A 139 8.49 13.79 -6.72
C LEU A 139 8.17 14.63 -5.48
N ALA A 140 6.96 15.18 -5.37
CA ALA A 140 6.54 15.93 -4.18
C ALA A 140 6.54 15.02 -2.94
N GLU A 141 6.04 13.80 -3.08
CA GLU A 141 6.05 12.79 -2.00
C GLU A 141 7.44 12.25 -1.67
N VAL A 142 8.33 12.15 -2.66
CA VAL A 142 9.76 11.89 -2.41
C VAL A 142 10.35 13.02 -1.57
N PHE A 143 10.17 14.28 -1.97
CA PHE A 143 10.68 15.44 -1.22
C PHE A 143 10.06 15.57 0.17
N ARG A 144 8.78 15.23 0.35
CA ARG A 144 8.11 15.18 1.67
C ARG A 144 8.82 14.21 2.61
N GLY A 145 9.31 13.09 2.08
CA GLY A 145 10.08 12.11 2.86
C GLY A 145 11.38 12.66 3.44
N TYR A 146 12.06 13.54 2.71
CA TYR A 146 13.31 14.18 3.15
C TYR A 146 13.06 15.43 4.01
N ARG A 147 12.08 16.27 3.67
CA ARG A 147 11.77 17.52 4.37
C ARG A 147 10.99 17.32 5.67
N GLY A 148 10.28 16.21 5.82
CA GLY A 148 9.31 16.01 6.88
C GLY A 148 7.97 16.69 6.58
N ASP A 149 7.01 16.45 7.46
CA ASP A 149 5.63 16.88 7.29
C ASP A 149 4.98 17.14 8.66
N LYS A 150 4.68 18.41 8.93
CA LYS A 150 4.10 18.86 10.21
C LYS A 150 2.64 18.44 10.40
N LYS A 151 1.95 18.05 9.33
CA LYS A 151 0.56 17.55 9.39
C LYS A 151 0.53 16.05 9.61
N ALA A 152 1.58 15.35 9.22
CA ALA A 152 1.72 13.93 9.47
C ALA A 152 2.22 13.67 10.89
N PRO A 153 1.78 12.58 11.53
CA PRO A 153 2.30 12.19 12.83
C PRO A 153 3.74 11.69 12.74
N GLN A 154 4.43 11.67 13.88
CA GLN A 154 5.75 11.04 13.99
C GLN A 154 5.66 9.56 13.59
N LEU A 155 6.61 9.12 12.76
CA LEU A 155 6.60 7.76 12.19
C LEU A 155 7.52 6.80 12.94
N ILE A 156 8.65 7.28 13.43
CA ILE A 156 9.64 6.47 14.16
C ILE A 156 9.65 6.93 15.63
N GLY A 157 9.47 6.02 16.59
CA GLY A 157 9.51 6.38 18.01
C GLY A 157 10.89 6.87 18.47
N ASP A 158 10.98 7.74 19.48
CA ASP A 158 12.27 8.26 19.97
C ASP A 158 13.24 7.14 20.42
N GLU A 159 12.70 6.05 20.97
CA GLU A 159 13.49 4.88 21.42
C GLU A 159 13.60 3.76 20.38
N GLU A 160 12.92 3.88 19.24
CA GLU A 160 12.96 2.88 18.18
C GLU A 160 14.33 2.89 17.48
N ILE A 161 14.84 1.71 17.14
CA ILE A 161 16.06 1.56 16.32
C ILE A 161 15.65 1.05 14.95
N VAL A 162 15.88 1.85 13.92
CA VAL A 162 15.59 1.50 12.53
C VAL A 162 16.84 0.95 11.88
N GLN A 163 16.73 -0.26 11.34
CA GLN A 163 17.74 -0.85 10.47
C GLN A 163 17.37 -0.54 9.02
N ALA A 164 18.23 0.18 8.29
CA ALA A 164 18.01 0.54 6.90
C ALA A 164 19.34 0.47 6.12
N PRO A 165 19.87 -0.74 5.84
CA PRO A 165 21.10 -0.89 5.08
C PRO A 165 21.03 -0.12 3.74
N PRO A 166 22.12 0.53 3.30
CA PRO A 166 23.48 0.44 3.83
C PRO A 166 23.78 1.38 5.01
N LEU A 167 22.79 2.12 5.54
CA LEU A 167 23.00 3.00 6.68
C LEU A 167 23.21 2.19 7.98
N PRO A 168 24.03 2.69 8.93
CA PRO A 168 24.13 2.09 10.26
C PRO A 168 22.77 2.18 10.98
N PRO A 169 22.50 1.33 11.98
CA PRO A 169 21.27 1.42 12.78
C PRO A 169 21.06 2.82 13.34
N LEU A 170 19.87 3.40 13.10
CA LEU A 170 19.53 4.76 13.51
C LEU A 170 18.54 4.72 14.67
N LYS A 171 18.90 5.33 15.81
CA LYS A 171 17.96 5.58 16.90
C LYS A 171 17.02 6.73 16.53
N GLY A 172 15.72 6.55 16.72
CA GLY A 172 14.70 7.53 16.33
C GLY A 172 14.90 8.92 16.95
N SER A 173 15.50 9.00 18.14
CA SER A 173 15.86 10.27 18.78
C SER A 173 16.80 11.15 17.93
N LEU A 174 17.57 10.58 16.99
CA LEU A 174 18.44 11.35 16.09
C LEU A 174 17.65 12.29 15.17
N PHE A 175 16.46 11.86 14.71
CA PHE A 175 15.61 12.69 13.86
C PHE A 175 15.09 13.95 14.57
N LYS A 176 15.10 13.96 15.92
CA LYS A 176 14.77 15.16 16.70
C LYS A 176 15.69 16.33 16.38
N LEU A 177 16.98 16.06 16.12
CA LEU A 177 17.97 17.08 15.81
C LEU A 177 17.67 17.79 14.48
N ALA A 178 17.00 17.11 13.56
CA ALA A 178 16.65 17.65 12.26
C ALA A 178 15.33 18.45 12.25
N GLY A 179 14.39 18.19 13.17
CA GLY A 179 13.07 18.82 13.08
C GLY A 179 12.21 18.91 14.35
N GLY A 180 12.62 18.37 15.50
CA GLY A 180 11.81 18.42 16.73
C GLY A 180 11.03 17.12 17.00
N ARG A 181 9.76 17.21 17.45
CA ARG A 181 8.96 16.07 17.93
C ARG A 181 7.49 16.18 17.53
N GLY A 182 6.79 15.05 17.51
CA GLY A 182 5.32 15.00 17.43
C GLY A 182 4.75 15.09 16.01
N PHE A 183 5.59 15.10 14.99
CA PHE A 183 5.21 15.09 13.58
C PHE A 183 6.21 14.25 12.77
N GLN A 184 5.94 13.99 11.49
CA GLN A 184 6.88 13.31 10.61
C GLN A 184 8.15 14.16 10.44
N ARG A 185 9.23 13.78 11.10
CA ARG A 185 10.47 14.56 11.12
C ARG A 185 11.21 14.41 9.78
N PRO A 186 12.08 15.37 9.42
CA PRO A 186 12.92 15.25 8.24
C PRO A 186 13.65 13.90 8.21
N PHE A 187 13.75 13.30 7.03
CA PHE A 187 14.36 11.98 6.77
C PHE A 187 13.68 10.75 7.38
N GLU A 188 12.66 10.86 8.25
CA GLU A 188 12.01 9.67 8.83
C GLU A 188 11.37 8.78 7.77
N LEU A 189 10.50 9.37 6.96
CA LEU A 189 9.78 8.63 5.93
C LEU A 189 10.73 8.12 4.84
N ALA A 190 11.75 8.90 4.47
CA ALA A 190 12.79 8.44 3.55
C ALA A 190 13.56 7.23 4.13
N THR A 191 13.84 7.21 5.44
CA THR A 191 14.50 6.07 6.11
C THR A 191 13.61 4.83 6.12
N LEU A 192 12.31 4.99 6.40
CA LEU A 192 11.35 3.88 6.33
C LEU A 192 11.26 3.29 4.92
N ARG A 193 11.19 4.16 3.90
CA ARG A 193 11.19 3.73 2.49
C ARG A 193 12.49 3.05 2.10
N LEU A 194 13.65 3.53 2.57
CA LEU A 194 14.93 2.88 2.34
C LEU A 194 14.99 1.48 2.97
N ARG A 195 14.51 1.32 4.20
CA ARG A 195 14.39 -0.01 4.84
C ARG A 195 13.53 -0.95 3.99
N ASN A 196 12.38 -0.48 3.52
CA ASN A 196 11.48 -1.25 2.67
C ASN A 196 12.13 -1.63 1.34
N MET A 197 12.87 -0.72 0.70
CA MET A 197 13.65 -1.02 -0.50
C MET A 197 14.70 -2.09 -0.23
N GLY A 198 15.41 -2.01 0.90
CA GLY A 198 16.41 -3.02 1.29
C GLY A 198 15.82 -4.41 1.41
N GLU A 199 14.64 -4.54 2.03
CA GLU A 199 13.88 -5.80 2.10
C GLU A 199 13.51 -6.29 0.69
N VAL A 200 12.83 -5.46 -0.10
CA VAL A 200 12.30 -5.87 -1.41
C VAL A 200 13.42 -6.26 -2.36
N LEU A 201 14.49 -5.47 -2.45
CA LEU A 201 15.61 -5.74 -3.36
C LEU A 201 16.37 -7.00 -2.97
N SER A 202 16.53 -7.27 -1.67
CA SER A 202 17.17 -8.51 -1.18
C SER A 202 16.35 -9.76 -1.51
N HIS A 203 15.05 -9.59 -1.76
CA HIS A 203 14.10 -10.67 -1.99
C HIS A 203 13.26 -10.44 -3.25
N TRP A 204 13.86 -9.80 -4.26
CA TRP A 204 13.18 -9.31 -5.45
C TRP A 204 12.33 -10.37 -6.15
N LYS A 205 12.89 -11.57 -6.36
CA LYS A 205 12.18 -12.68 -7.03
C LYS A 205 10.96 -13.18 -6.25
N SER A 206 10.94 -13.01 -4.94
CA SER A 206 9.79 -13.39 -4.12
C SER A 206 8.69 -12.33 -4.17
N TYR A 207 9.04 -11.04 -4.19
CA TYR A 207 8.06 -9.96 -4.25
C TYR A 207 7.53 -9.68 -5.67
N VAL A 208 8.36 -9.91 -6.68
CA VAL A 208 8.09 -9.61 -8.09
C VAL A 208 8.23 -10.87 -8.95
N PRO A 209 7.28 -11.82 -8.83
CA PRO A 209 7.31 -13.05 -9.62
C PRO A 209 7.10 -12.76 -11.13
N ASP A 210 6.33 -11.72 -11.45
CA ASP A 210 6.17 -11.20 -12.81
C ASP A 210 6.39 -9.68 -12.82
N SER A 211 7.36 -9.24 -13.61
CA SER A 211 7.70 -7.82 -13.78
C SER A 211 6.75 -7.06 -14.70
N ALA A 212 5.89 -7.74 -15.46
CA ALA A 212 4.99 -7.10 -16.44
C ALA A 212 4.05 -6.06 -15.80
N TYR A 213 3.80 -6.18 -14.49
CA TYR A 213 2.85 -5.37 -13.74
C TYR A 213 3.48 -4.35 -12.79
N LEU A 214 4.80 -4.13 -12.87
CA LEU A 214 5.52 -3.22 -11.96
C LEU A 214 4.92 -1.81 -11.89
N THR A 215 4.39 -1.30 -13.00
CA THR A 215 3.85 0.06 -13.08
C THR A 215 2.36 0.15 -12.72
N GLN A 216 1.65 -0.98 -12.67
CA GLN A 216 0.24 -1.04 -12.34
C GLN A 216 0.00 -0.40 -10.97
N ARG A 217 -0.98 0.50 -10.89
CA ARG A 217 -1.38 1.19 -9.65
C ARG A 217 -2.68 0.64 -9.08
N GLY A 218 -2.91 0.94 -7.81
CA GLY A 218 -3.97 0.39 -6.99
C GLY A 218 -5.21 1.26 -6.83
N ALA A 219 -6.02 0.91 -5.84
CA ALA A 219 -7.18 1.66 -5.38
C ALA A 219 -7.58 1.28 -3.95
N THR A 220 -8.34 2.15 -3.32
CA THR A 220 -9.00 1.91 -2.02
C THR A 220 -10.51 2.11 -2.18
N PHE A 221 -11.29 1.20 -1.60
CA PHE A 221 -12.74 1.29 -1.54
C PHE A 221 -13.23 1.07 -0.12
N LEU A 222 -14.21 1.87 0.31
CA LEU A 222 -14.94 1.65 1.55
C LEU A 222 -16.42 1.42 1.23
N PHE A 223 -17.00 0.35 1.75
CA PHE A 223 -18.41 0.05 1.62
C PHE A 223 -19.09 0.00 2.99
N ASN A 224 -20.40 0.27 3.04
CA ASN A 224 -21.23 -0.06 4.21
C ASN A 224 -21.72 -1.51 4.15
N SER A 225 -22.49 -1.93 5.16
CA SER A 225 -23.08 -3.28 5.26
C SER A 225 -24.05 -3.63 4.12
N GLN A 226 -24.60 -2.65 3.41
CA GLN A 226 -25.51 -2.83 2.27
C GLN A 226 -24.74 -2.90 0.94
N GLY A 227 -23.41 -2.73 0.95
CA GLY A 227 -22.58 -2.69 -0.24
C GLY A 227 -22.60 -1.34 -0.97
N GLU A 228 -23.09 -0.28 -0.33
CA GLU A 228 -23.03 1.08 -0.87
C GLU A 228 -21.61 1.63 -0.72
N LEU A 229 -21.10 2.26 -1.79
CA LEU A 229 -19.77 2.86 -1.82
C LEU A 229 -19.76 4.16 -1.01
N LEU A 230 -18.95 4.20 0.05
CA LEU A 230 -18.75 5.36 0.92
C LEU A 230 -17.53 6.18 0.54
N TYR A 231 -16.45 5.53 0.12
CA TYR A 231 -15.20 6.17 -0.27
C TYR A 231 -14.51 5.40 -1.39
N GLU A 232 -13.89 6.13 -2.30
CA GLU A 232 -13.09 5.58 -3.39
C GLU A 232 -11.87 6.46 -3.60
N HIS A 233 -10.69 5.83 -3.68
CA HIS A 233 -9.47 6.44 -4.16
C HIS A 233 -8.86 5.54 -5.22
N ARG A 234 -8.47 6.12 -6.36
CA ARG A 234 -7.82 5.41 -7.46
C ARG A 234 -6.46 6.02 -7.70
N ASP A 235 -5.44 5.21 -7.51
CA ASP A 235 -4.07 5.65 -7.54
C ASP A 235 -3.68 6.04 -8.96
N ARG A 236 -3.02 7.19 -9.10
CA ARG A 236 -2.53 7.70 -10.39
C ARG A 236 -1.02 7.80 -10.47
N ALA A 237 -0.33 7.48 -9.39
CA ALA A 237 1.11 7.70 -9.24
C ALA A 237 1.69 6.80 -8.15
N ILE A 238 3.00 6.56 -8.23
CA ILE A 238 3.80 6.00 -7.13
C ILE A 238 3.79 7.00 -5.97
N LEU A 239 3.62 6.49 -4.74
CA LEU A 239 3.42 7.23 -3.50
C LEU A 239 2.13 8.05 -3.46
N GLY A 240 1.18 7.77 -4.35
CA GLY A 240 -0.11 8.46 -4.47
C GLY A 240 -1.30 7.60 -4.05
N PHE A 241 -1.11 6.71 -3.07
CA PHE A 241 -2.08 5.66 -2.69
C PHE A 241 -3.22 6.12 -1.77
N ALA A 242 -3.22 7.41 -1.38
CA ALA A 242 -4.30 8.00 -0.61
C ALA A 242 -4.54 9.46 -1.02
N ALA A 243 -5.77 9.94 -0.77
CA ALA A 243 -6.13 11.34 -1.03
C ALA A 243 -5.36 12.33 -0.13
N GLU A 244 -5.05 11.92 1.10
CA GLU A 244 -4.26 12.71 2.06
C GLU A 244 -3.07 11.88 2.56
N MET A 245 -1.90 12.09 1.95
CA MET A 245 -0.69 11.32 2.26
C MET A 245 -0.11 11.60 3.65
N SER A 246 -0.48 12.73 4.27
CA SER A 246 -0.10 13.03 5.65
C SER A 246 -0.81 12.12 6.66
N ASN A 247 -2.00 11.62 6.29
CA ASN A 247 -2.81 10.69 7.06
C ASN A 247 -3.67 9.82 6.12
N PRO A 248 -3.11 8.74 5.55
CA PRO A 248 -3.77 7.95 4.51
C PRO A 248 -5.12 7.35 4.88
N LEU A 249 -5.40 7.16 6.17
CA LEU A 249 -6.63 6.59 6.70
C LEU A 249 -7.63 7.64 7.22
N SER A 250 -7.31 8.93 7.07
CA SER A 250 -8.15 10.06 7.53
C SER A 250 -9.60 9.98 7.03
N PHE A 251 -9.85 9.51 5.82
CA PHE A 251 -11.20 9.35 5.27
C PHE A 251 -12.13 8.50 6.15
N LEU A 252 -11.58 7.63 7.00
CA LEU A 252 -12.38 6.80 7.92
C LEU A 252 -13.05 7.63 9.02
N THR A 253 -12.49 8.78 9.42
CA THR A 253 -13.05 9.60 10.52
C THR A 253 -14.42 10.16 10.19
N ASP A 254 -14.64 10.51 8.92
CA ASP A 254 -15.88 11.13 8.43
C ASP A 254 -17.06 10.18 8.55
N PHE A 255 -16.81 8.88 8.41
CA PHE A 255 -17.85 7.86 8.48
C PHE A 255 -18.06 7.35 9.91
N VAL A 256 -17.03 7.37 10.77
CA VAL A 256 -17.14 6.93 12.17
C VAL A 256 -18.02 7.85 13.00
N ASN A 257 -18.01 9.15 12.70
CA ASN A 257 -18.75 10.16 13.46
C ASN A 257 -20.23 10.31 13.05
N ASN A 258 -20.68 9.68 11.95
CA ASN A 258 -22.07 9.67 11.52
C ASN A 258 -22.99 8.73 12.34
N LYS A 259 -22.67 8.47 13.62
CA LYS A 259 -23.58 7.80 14.56
C LYS A 259 -24.70 8.69 15.12
N LYS A 260 -24.85 9.94 14.65
CA LYS A 260 -25.97 10.81 15.03
C LYS A 260 -26.38 11.73 13.89
N LYS A 261 -27.39 11.32 13.13
CA LYS A 261 -28.54 12.15 12.74
C LYS A 261 -29.73 11.24 12.45
#